data_AF-A0A856HXJ9-F1
#
_entry.id   AF-A0A856HXJ9-F1
#
_cell.length_a   1.000
_cell.length_b   1.000
_cell.length_c   1.000
_cell.angle_alpha   90.00
_cell.angle_beta   90.00
_cell.angle_gamma   90.00
#
_symmetry.space_group_name_H-M   'P 1'
#
loop_
_entity.id
_entity.type
_entity.pdbx_description
1 polymer ?
#
loop_
_entity_poly.entity_id
_entity_poly.type
_entity_poly.pdbx_seq_one_letter_code
_entity_poly.pdbx_strand_id
1 'polypeptide(L)'
;MTIKDFDTKKVILEDQYKSDEYETMTLYFIAPKEWLEGLYPDAVHTEISVEYPLNCPEAYAATVMVSPTRDLGEDGYEDYDWSDLELSLSDIEALIGMAKS
;
A
#
# COMPACT_ATOMS: atom_id res chain seq x y z
N MET A 1 1.99 3.54 11.53
CA MET A 1 0.87 4.49 11.29
C MET A 1 -0.45 3.72 11.37
N THR A 2 -1.55 4.36 11.73
CA THR A 2 -2.91 3.80 11.66
C THR A 2 -3.79 4.72 10.82
N ILE A 3 -4.74 4.18 10.05
CA ILE A 3 -5.74 4.96 9.30
C ILE A 3 -7.10 4.77 9.96
N LYS A 4 -7.70 5.86 10.45
CA LYS A 4 -8.91 5.81 11.29
C LYS A 4 -10.16 5.30 10.57
N ASP A 5 -10.35 5.71 9.32
CA ASP A 5 -11.50 5.38 8.48
C ASP A 5 -11.03 4.68 7.19
N PHE A 6 -10.21 3.64 7.37
CA PHE A 6 -9.71 2.82 6.26
C PHE A 6 -10.89 2.16 5.54
N ASP A 7 -10.88 2.24 4.21
CA ASP A 7 -11.92 1.70 3.35
C ASP A 7 -11.29 1.17 2.07
N THR A 8 -11.26 -0.15 1.91
CA THR A 8 -10.68 -0.81 0.74
C THR A 8 -11.34 -0.39 -0.58
N LYS A 9 -12.56 0.16 -0.55
CA LYS A 9 -13.23 0.68 -1.76
C LYS A 9 -12.61 1.96 -2.29
N LYS A 10 -11.76 2.62 -1.50
CA LYS A 10 -11.06 3.85 -1.88
C LYS A 10 -9.64 3.60 -2.39
N VAL A 11 -9.18 2.35 -2.34
CA VAL A 11 -7.88 1.98 -2.89
C VAL A 11 -8.02 1.43 -4.30
N ILE A 12 -6.97 1.59 -5.10
CA ILE A 12 -6.88 1.09 -6.47
C ILE A 12 -5.59 0.29 -6.58
N LEU A 13 -5.66 -0.97 -7.00
CA LEU A 13 -4.47 -1.76 -7.30
C LEU A 13 -3.75 -1.13 -8.50
N GLU A 14 -2.52 -0.68 -8.29
CA GLU A 14 -1.69 -0.06 -9.32
C GLU A 14 -0.78 -1.09 -9.99
N ASP A 15 0.02 -1.80 -9.21
CA ASP A 15 1.01 -2.75 -9.72
C ASP A 15 1.20 -3.97 -8.80
N GLN A 16 1.83 -5.00 -9.36
CA GLN A 16 2.20 -6.21 -8.65
C GLN A 16 3.65 -6.59 -9.00
N TYR A 17 4.47 -6.73 -7.97
CA TYR A 17 5.86 -7.12 -8.11
C TYR A 17 6.11 -8.49 -7.46
N LYS A 18 6.49 -9.46 -8.29
CA LYS A 18 6.94 -10.77 -7.80
C LYS A 18 8.47 -10.76 -7.69
N SER A 19 8.98 -10.98 -6.48
CA SER A 19 10.41 -11.24 -6.28
C SER A 19 10.68 -12.74 -6.21
N ASP A 20 11.35 -13.27 -7.24
CA ASP A 20 11.83 -14.66 -7.21
C ASP A 20 13.02 -14.85 -6.25
N GLU A 21 13.80 -13.79 -5.97
CA GLU A 21 14.96 -13.83 -5.07
C GLU A 21 14.53 -13.92 -3.60
N TYR A 22 13.54 -13.10 -3.20
CA TYR A 22 13.03 -13.06 -1.83
C TYR A 22 11.82 -13.98 -1.62
N GLU A 23 11.35 -14.63 -2.69
CA GLU A 23 10.14 -15.46 -2.71
C GLU A 23 8.90 -14.72 -2.15
N THR A 24 8.74 -13.44 -2.51
CA THR A 24 7.63 -12.57 -2.09
C THR A 24 6.79 -12.08 -3.26
N MET A 25 5.56 -11.67 -2.95
CA MET A 25 4.71 -10.84 -3.79
C MET A 25 4.46 -9.52 -3.08
N THR A 26 4.67 -8.41 -3.77
CA THR A 26 4.35 -7.06 -3.30
C THR A 26 3.23 -6.49 -4.18
N LEU A 27 2.15 -6.06 -3.55
CA LEU A 27 1.03 -5.38 -4.19
C LEU A 27 1.10 -3.88 -3.86
N TYR A 28 0.94 -3.05 -4.88
CA TYR A 28 0.98 -1.59 -4.78
C TYR A 28 -0.42 -1.02 -5.01
N PHE A 29 -0.87 -0.16 -4.10
CA PHE A 29 -2.19 0.45 -4.13
C PHE A 29 -2.13 1.97 -3.95
N ILE A 30 -2.74 2.67 -4.89
CA ILE A 30 -3.03 4.11 -4.75
C ILE A 30 -4.20 4.29 -3.80
N ALA A 31 -4.03 5.19 -2.84
CA ALA A 31 -4.98 5.54 -1.80
C ALA A 31 -5.12 7.07 -1.62
N PRO A 32 -6.20 7.54 -0.97
CA PRO A 32 -6.42 8.98 -0.75
C PRO A 32 -5.40 9.58 0.22
N LYS A 33 -4.86 10.77 -0.12
CA LYS A 33 -3.92 11.49 0.76
C LYS A 33 -4.53 11.95 2.08
N GLU A 34 -5.86 12.05 2.16
CA GLU A 34 -6.57 12.47 3.36
C GLU A 34 -6.31 11.51 4.54
N TRP A 35 -5.90 10.28 4.25
CA TRP A 35 -5.49 9.29 5.26
C TRP A 35 -4.18 9.63 5.97
N LEU A 36 -3.39 10.55 5.42
CA LEU A 36 -2.17 11.06 6.02
C LEU A 36 -2.40 12.19 7.04
N GLU A 37 -3.66 12.57 7.29
CA GLU A 37 -4.07 13.57 8.28
C GLU A 37 -3.33 14.93 8.18
N GLY A 38 -2.88 15.30 6.98
CA GLY A 38 -2.17 16.55 6.73
C GLY A 38 -0.71 16.59 7.20
N LEU A 39 -0.13 15.45 7.59
CA LEU A 39 1.29 15.34 7.95
C LEU A 39 2.22 15.61 6.75
N TYR A 40 1.73 15.36 5.54
CA TYR A 40 2.48 15.45 4.30
C TYR A 40 1.79 16.43 3.33
N PRO A 41 2.10 17.74 3.42
CA PRO A 41 1.40 18.77 2.64
C PRO A 41 1.65 18.66 1.13
N ASP A 42 2.81 18.14 0.73
CA ASP A 42 3.21 17.97 -0.67
C ASP A 42 2.65 16.68 -1.30
N ALA A 43 1.97 15.84 -0.51
CA ALA A 43 1.36 14.63 -1.02
C ALA A 43 0.18 14.96 -1.95
N VAL A 44 0.14 14.28 -3.10
CA VAL A 44 -0.97 14.29 -4.05
C VAL A 44 -1.85 13.06 -3.90
N HIS A 45 -1.27 11.93 -3.48
CA HIS A 45 -1.94 10.71 -3.06
C HIS A 45 -1.07 9.96 -2.04
N THR A 46 -1.43 8.73 -1.73
CA THR A 46 -0.70 7.85 -0.82
C THR A 46 -0.57 6.49 -1.46
N GLU A 47 0.59 5.89 -1.35
CA GLU A 47 0.85 4.53 -1.80
C GLU A 47 0.81 3.58 -0.61
N ILE A 48 0.14 2.44 -0.77
CA ILE A 48 0.11 1.35 0.20
C ILE A 48 0.75 0.13 -0.44
N SER A 49 1.78 -0.42 0.20
CA SER A 49 2.35 -1.70 -0.21
C SER A 49 1.88 -2.83 0.71
N VAL A 50 1.50 -3.96 0.12
CA VAL A 50 1.21 -5.21 0.85
C VAL A 50 2.17 -6.26 0.32
N GLU A 51 3.12 -6.68 1.15
CA GLU A 51 4.07 -7.73 0.82
C GLU A 51 3.74 -9.02 1.59
N TYR A 52 3.70 -10.16 0.91
CA TYR A 52 3.56 -11.47 1.55
C TYR A 52 4.45 -12.54 0.90
N PRO A 53 4.87 -13.58 1.66
CA PRO A 53 5.59 -14.72 1.11
C PRO A 53 4.75 -15.49 0.07
N LEU A 54 5.36 -15.92 -1.03
CA LEU A 54 4.66 -16.66 -2.10
C LEU A 54 4.06 -17.99 -1.63
N ASN A 55 4.65 -18.60 -0.60
CA ASN A 55 4.18 -19.85 0.01
C ASN A 55 3.15 -19.64 1.13
N CYS A 56 2.86 -18.39 1.51
CA CYS A 56 1.98 -18.02 2.62
C CYS A 56 1.21 -16.71 2.29
N PRO A 57 0.33 -16.72 1.27
CA PRO A 57 -0.40 -15.53 0.80
C PRO A 57 -1.61 -15.19 1.69
N GLU A 58 -1.42 -15.17 3.01
CA GLU A 58 -2.42 -14.87 4.02
C GLU A 58 -2.06 -13.60 4.80
N ALA A 59 -3.08 -12.87 5.24
CA ALA A 59 -2.93 -11.56 5.87
C ALA A 59 -2.01 -11.54 7.11
N TYR A 60 -1.97 -12.63 7.88
CA TYR A 60 -1.15 -12.69 9.09
C TYR A 60 0.36 -12.78 8.79
N ALA A 61 0.73 -13.15 7.56
CA ALA A 61 2.11 -13.24 7.10
C ALA A 61 2.53 -12.01 6.29
N ALA A 62 1.61 -11.06 6.07
CA ALA A 62 1.87 -9.89 5.25
C ALA A 62 2.47 -8.74 6.07
N THR A 63 3.37 -7.98 5.43
CA THR A 63 3.82 -6.66 5.89
C THR A 63 3.10 -5.61 5.07
N VAL A 64 2.58 -4.58 5.75
CA VAL A 64 1.91 -3.46 5.08
C VAL A 64 2.67 -2.18 5.37
N MET A 65 3.03 -1.45 4.33
CA MET A 65 3.63 -0.13 4.45
C MET A 65 2.79 0.92 3.74
N VAL A 66 3.02 2.18 4.11
CA VAL A 66 2.40 3.34 3.52
C VAL A 66 3.45 4.41 3.24
N SER A 67 3.34 5.08 2.11
CA SER A 67 4.16 6.23 1.77
C SER A 67 3.32 7.36 1.17
N PRO A 68 3.58 8.63 1.51
CA PRO A 68 3.08 9.75 0.73
C PRO A 68 3.70 9.74 -0.67
N THR A 69 2.91 10.13 -1.66
CA THR A 69 3.39 10.30 -3.03
C THR A 69 3.31 11.75 -3.44
N ARG A 70 4.41 12.32 -3.94
CA ARG A 70 4.48 13.70 -4.44
C ARG A 70 4.58 13.73 -5.97
N ASP A 71 4.04 14.79 -6.57
CA ASP A 71 4.19 15.09 -7.99
C ASP A 71 5.44 15.94 -8.20
N LEU A 72 6.38 15.45 -9.01
CA LEU A 72 7.63 16.12 -9.38
C LEU A 72 7.53 16.83 -10.75
N GLY A 73 6.36 16.86 -11.38
CA GLY A 73 6.14 17.47 -12.68
C GLY A 73 6.68 16.60 -13.82
N GLU A 74 7.69 17.10 -14.54
CA GLU A 74 8.28 16.35 -15.67
C GLU A 74 9.02 15.08 -15.24
N ASP A 75 9.43 15.00 -13.97
CA ASP A 75 10.14 13.86 -13.38
C ASP A 75 9.17 12.76 -12.88
N GLY A 76 7.86 12.96 -12.98
CA GLY A 76 6.84 11.98 -12.61
C GLY A 76 6.43 12.03 -11.13
N TYR A 77 6.12 10.86 -10.56
CA TYR A 77 5.69 10.71 -9.16
C TYR A 77 6.75 10.00 -8.33
N GLU A 78 6.84 10.32 -7.05
CA GLU A 78 7.77 9.71 -6.12
C GLU A 78 7.13 9.43 -4.76
N ASP A 79 7.30 8.20 -4.29
CA ASP A 79 7.04 7.76 -2.92
C ASP A 79 8.27 8.04 -2.05
N TYR A 80 8.14 8.90 -1.05
CA TYR A 80 9.32 9.51 -0.41
C TYR A 80 9.45 9.26 1.10
N ASP A 81 8.48 8.63 1.76
CA ASP A 81 8.56 8.35 3.21
C ASP A 81 7.78 7.09 3.60
N TRP A 82 8.44 5.94 3.50
CA TRP A 82 7.84 4.65 3.81
C TRP A 82 7.78 4.38 5.32
N SER A 83 6.59 4.01 5.80
CA SER A 83 6.37 3.65 7.20
C SER A 83 5.43 2.45 7.34
N ASP A 84 5.55 1.69 8.42
CA ASP A 84 4.64 0.58 8.70
C ASP A 84 3.20 1.08 8.84
N LEU A 85 2.24 0.38 8.24
CA LEU A 85 0.81 0.66 8.35
C LEU A 85 0.10 -0.49 9.08
N GLU A 86 -0.48 -0.18 10.22
CA GLU A 86 -1.29 -1.13 10.98
C GLU A 86 -2.70 -1.20 10.37
N LEU A 87 -3.04 -2.35 9.78
CA LEU A 87 -4.37 -2.69 9.30
C LEU A 87 -4.90 -3.94 10.02
N SER A 88 -6.23 -4.10 10.03
CA SER A 88 -6.82 -5.34 10.50
C SER A 88 -6.53 -6.49 9.53
N LEU A 89 -6.47 -7.73 10.01
CA LEU A 89 -6.29 -8.90 9.13
C LEU A 89 -7.37 -8.97 8.04
N SER A 90 -8.60 -8.55 8.35
CA SER A 90 -9.70 -8.53 7.38
C SER A 90 -9.48 -7.51 6.26
N ASP A 91 -8.89 -6.36 6.57
CA ASP A 91 -8.55 -5.35 5.57
C ASP A 91 -7.42 -5.82 4.65
N ILE A 92 -6.40 -6.46 5.24
CA ILE A 92 -5.27 -7.03 4.48
C ILE A 92 -5.76 -8.15 3.56
N GLU A 93 -6.60 -9.06 4.05
CA GLU A 93 -7.22 -10.10 3.20
C GLU A 93 -8.01 -9.50 2.04
N ALA A 94 -8.74 -8.40 2.27
CA ALA A 94 -9.48 -7.71 1.22
C ALA A 94 -8.53 -7.11 0.17
N LEU A 95 -7.42 -6.49 0.57
CA LEU A 95 -6.39 -6.00 -0.35
C LEU A 95 -5.76 -7.13 -1.17
N ILE A 96 -5.32 -8.22 -0.52
CA ILE A 96 -4.78 -9.41 -1.19
C ILE A 96 -5.81 -10.00 -2.17
N GLY A 97 -7.09 -9.98 -1.81
CA GLY A 97 -8.19 -10.44 -2.66
C GLY A 97 -8.38 -9.64 -3.95
N MET A 98 -8.02 -8.35 -3.95
CA MET A 98 -8.13 -7.49 -5.14
C MET A 98 -7.18 -7.95 -6.26
N ALA A 99 -6.00 -8.49 -5.92
CA ALA A 99 -5.02 -8.98 -6.89
C ALA A 99 -5.42 -10.31 -7.56
N LYS A 100 -6.44 -11.00 -7.04
CA LYS A 100 -6.93 -12.30 -7.52
C LYS A 100 -8.10 -12.20 -8.51
N SER A 101 -8.61 -10.99 -8.76
CA SER A 101 -9.81 -10.73 -9.60
C SER A 101 -9.49 -10.46 -11.05
#